data_AF-A0A2A2KPX8-F1
#
_entry.id   AF-A0A2A2KPX8-F1
#
_cell.length_a   1.000
_cell.length_b   1.000
_cell.length_c   1.000
_cell.angle_alpha   90.00
_cell.angle_beta   90.00
_cell.angle_gamma   90.00
#
_symmetry.space_group_name_H-M   'P 1'
#
loop_
_entity.id
_entity.type
_entity.pdbx_description
1 polymer ?
#
loop_
_entity_poly.entity_id
_entity_poly.type
_entity_poly.pdbx_seq_one_letter_code
_entity_poly.pdbx_strand_id
1 'polypeptide(L)'
;MQEELDKQIGGDRIVTMNDKTQLVYINAVINEAQRLGNVAVQNIPRMNNVDVDINGYHIPAHTVIIPQISTVMYDEKIFPEPYKFKPERHLNPDGSIVSIVQY
;
A
#
# COMPACT_ATOMS: atom_id res chain seq x y z
N MET A 1 -8.76 3.89 -16.85
CA MET A 1 -7.28 3.97 -16.94
C MET A 1 -6.84 4.68 -18.21
N GLN A 2 -7.11 4.13 -19.40
CA GLN A 2 -6.78 4.80 -20.67
C GLN A 2 -7.42 6.20 -20.76
N GLU A 3 -8.69 6.33 -20.40
CA GLU A 3 -9.39 7.65 -20.38
C GLU A 3 -8.70 8.69 -19.49
N GLU A 4 -8.10 8.28 -18.36
CA GLU A 4 -7.37 9.21 -17.48
C GLU A 4 -6.06 9.66 -18.13
N LEU A 5 -5.33 8.73 -18.77
CA LEU A 5 -4.11 9.05 -19.52
C LEU A 5 -4.41 10.02 -20.65
N ASP A 6 -5.43 9.72 -21.46
CA ASP A 6 -5.81 10.54 -22.61
C ASP A 6 -6.23 11.95 -22.17
N LYS A 7 -6.94 12.05 -21.04
CA LYS A 7 -7.42 13.33 -20.51
C LYS A 7 -6.31 14.18 -19.89
N GLN A 8 -5.41 13.59 -19.12
CA GLN A 8 -4.42 14.34 -18.32
C GLN A 8 -3.10 14.56 -19.07
N ILE A 9 -2.70 13.60 -19.92
CA ILE A 9 -1.39 13.59 -20.59
C ILE A 9 -1.54 13.76 -22.10
N GLY A 10 -2.59 13.19 -22.68
CA GLY A 10 -2.73 13.05 -24.13
C GLY A 10 -1.75 12.00 -24.69
N GLY A 11 -1.36 12.17 -25.96
CA GLY A 11 -0.51 11.21 -26.68
C GLY A 11 0.85 11.73 -27.16
N ASP A 12 1.16 13.00 -26.92
CA ASP A 12 2.28 13.69 -27.60
C ASP A 12 3.62 13.55 -26.88
N ARG A 13 3.65 12.94 -25.68
CA ARG A 13 4.87 12.76 -24.89
C ARG A 13 4.82 11.53 -23.99
N ILE A 14 6.00 11.10 -23.55
CA ILE A 14 6.16 10.03 -22.56
C ILE A 14 5.71 10.52 -21.18
N VAL A 15 5.07 9.64 -20.41
CA VAL A 15 4.69 9.86 -19.01
C VAL A 15 5.94 9.99 -18.13
N THR A 16 5.92 10.93 -17.20
CA THR A 16 7.02 11.21 -16.27
C THR A 16 6.53 11.16 -14.83
N MET A 17 7.46 11.18 -13.86
CA MET A 17 7.09 11.20 -12.44
C MET A 17 6.32 12.47 -12.02
N ASN A 18 6.47 13.57 -12.76
CA ASN A 18 5.73 14.81 -12.50
C ASN A 18 4.22 14.67 -12.79
N ASP A 19 3.83 13.67 -13.57
CA ASP A 19 2.44 13.39 -13.92
C ASP A 19 1.72 12.60 -12.84
N LYS A 20 2.46 12.04 -11.87
CA LYS A 20 1.92 11.16 -10.84
C LYS A 20 0.74 11.78 -10.09
N THR A 21 0.77 13.08 -9.79
CA THR A 21 -0.31 13.75 -9.05
C THR A 21 -1.59 13.91 -9.85
N GLN A 22 -1.51 13.85 -11.19
CA GLN A 22 -2.66 14.00 -12.10
C GLN A 22 -3.30 12.64 -12.44
N LEU A 23 -2.52 11.55 -12.36
CA LEU A 23 -2.93 10.19 -12.72
C LEU A 23 -3.48 9.41 -11.51
N VAL A 24 -4.52 9.94 -10.88
CA VAL A 24 -5.04 9.48 -9.58
C VAL A 24 -5.53 8.03 -9.64
N TYR A 25 -6.33 7.66 -10.63
CA TYR A 25 -6.85 6.30 -10.79
C TYR A 25 -5.74 5.29 -11.10
N ILE A 26 -4.76 5.67 -11.93
CA ILE A 26 -3.57 4.84 -12.18
C ILE A 26 -2.80 4.58 -10.89
N ASN A 27 -2.60 5.59 -10.04
CA ASN A 27 -1.96 5.36 -8.74
C ASN A 27 -2.77 4.40 -7.86
N ALA A 28 -4.09 4.51 -7.86
CA ALA A 28 -4.97 3.59 -7.14
C ALA A 28 -4.84 2.15 -7.66
N VAL A 29 -4.74 1.96 -8.98
CA VAL A 29 -4.48 0.67 -9.64
C VAL A 29 -3.12 0.11 -9.21
N ILE A 30 -2.06 0.94 -9.21
CA ILE A 30 -0.71 0.53 -8.78
C ILE A 30 -0.71 0.09 -7.31
N ASN A 31 -1.34 0.87 -6.43
CA ASN A 31 -1.43 0.55 -5.01
C ASN A 31 -2.18 -0.77 -4.76
N GLU A 32 -3.28 -1.00 -5.48
CA GLU A 32 -4.04 -2.24 -5.35
C GLU A 32 -3.28 -3.45 -5.93
N ALA A 33 -2.55 -3.25 -7.02
CA ALA A 33 -1.66 -4.27 -7.56
C ALA A 33 -0.54 -4.65 -6.58
N GLN A 34 0.05 -3.66 -5.89
CA GLN A 34 1.07 -3.93 -4.86
C GLN A 34 0.48 -4.67 -3.64
N ARG A 35 -0.71 -4.29 -3.18
CA ARG A 35 -1.40 -4.96 -2.06
C ARG A 35 -1.72 -6.41 -2.38
N LEU A 36 -2.31 -6.69 -3.55
CA LEU A 36 -2.70 -8.04 -3.94
C LEU A 36 -1.51 -8.89 -4.35
N GLY A 37 -0.55 -8.30 -5.07
CA GLY A 37 0.67 -8.96 -5.49
C GLY A 37 1.52 -9.42 -4.31
N ASN A 38 1.45 -8.68 -3.18
CA ASN A 38 2.03 -9.09 -1.90
C ASN A 38 3.46 -9.65 -2.05
N VAL A 39 4.28 -8.92 -2.80
CA VAL A 39 5.59 -9.41 -3.27
C VAL A 39 6.52 -9.72 -2.10
N ALA A 40 6.39 -8.99 -1.00
CA ALA A 40 7.08 -9.22 0.26
C ALA A 40 6.09 -9.73 1.32
N VAL A 41 5.66 -10.99 1.20
CA VAL A 41 4.72 -11.66 2.12
C VAL A 41 5.12 -11.49 3.58
N GLN A 42 6.43 -11.63 3.84
CA GLN A 42 7.08 -11.30 5.10
C GLN A 42 8.02 -10.12 4.85
N ASN A 43 8.06 -9.18 5.79
CA ASN A 43 9.00 -8.08 5.71
C ASN A 43 10.42 -8.56 6.06
N ILE A 44 11.40 -7.70 5.82
CA ILE A 44 12.80 -7.95 6.15
C ILE A 44 12.93 -8.17 7.67
N PRO A 45 13.65 -9.23 8.11
CA PRO A 45 13.93 -9.46 9.52
C PRO A 45 14.57 -8.24 10.18
N ARG A 46 14.08 -7.89 11.36
CA ARG A 46 14.63 -6.83 12.23
C ARG A 46 15.01 -7.44 13.57
N MET A 47 15.84 -6.75 14.33
CA MET A 47 16.21 -7.16 15.68
C MET A 47 16.10 -5.97 16.62
N ASN A 48 15.50 -6.17 17.79
CA ASN A 48 15.46 -5.14 18.83
C ASN A 48 16.80 -5.08 19.59
N ASN A 49 17.24 -3.89 19.97
CA ASN A 49 18.49 -3.71 20.72
C ASN A 49 18.28 -3.72 22.24
N VAL A 50 17.04 -3.56 22.68
CA VAL A 50 16.65 -3.47 24.09
C VAL A 50 15.36 -4.26 24.27
N ASP A 51 15.10 -4.70 25.50
CA ASP A 51 13.82 -5.29 25.88
C ASP A 51 12.67 -4.34 25.54
N VAL A 52 11.57 -4.89 25.03
CA VAL A 52 10.39 -4.12 24.65
C VAL A 52 9.12 -4.87 25.04
N ASP A 53 8.18 -4.16 25.67
CA ASP A 53 6.83 -4.67 25.90
C ASP A 53 5.89 -4.17 24.82
N ILE A 54 5.29 -5.09 24.04
CA ILE A 54 4.36 -4.77 22.96
C ILE A 54 3.05 -5.52 23.21
N ASN A 55 1.93 -4.81 23.30
CA ASN A 55 0.60 -5.39 23.53
C ASN A 55 0.54 -6.39 24.71
N GLY A 56 1.30 -6.13 25.79
CA GLY A 56 1.39 -7.00 26.96
C GLY A 56 2.35 -8.18 26.83
N TYR A 57 3.07 -8.29 25.72
CA TYR A 57 4.12 -9.29 25.50
C TYR A 57 5.49 -8.69 25.72
N HIS A 58 6.26 -9.30 26.62
CA HIS A 58 7.66 -8.96 26.83
C HIS A 58 8.54 -9.62 25.75
N ILE A 59 9.28 -8.81 25.01
CA ILE A 59 10.20 -9.25 23.96
C ILE A 59 11.63 -8.88 24.41
N PRO A 60 12.48 -9.87 24.74
CA PRO A 60 13.85 -9.62 25.18
C PRO A 60 14.70 -8.96 24.10
N ALA A 61 15.72 -8.21 24.48
CA ALA A 61 16.75 -7.67 23.59
C ALA A 61 17.34 -8.75 22.69
N HIS A 62 17.74 -8.35 21.49
CA HIS A 62 18.33 -9.20 20.46
C HIS A 62 17.40 -10.29 19.91
N THR A 63 16.08 -10.13 20.04
CA THR A 63 15.07 -10.98 19.41
C THR A 63 14.91 -10.63 17.94
N VAL A 64 14.96 -11.63 17.06
CA VAL A 64 14.63 -11.45 15.63
C VAL A 64 13.11 -11.38 15.45
N ILE A 65 12.65 -10.30 14.82
CA ILE A 65 11.26 -10.01 14.52
C ILE A 65 11.09 -10.03 13.00
N ILE A 66 10.15 -10.84 12.52
CA ILE A 66 9.78 -10.93 11.10
C ILE A 66 8.32 -10.53 10.96
N PRO A 67 8.01 -9.29 10.55
CA PRO A 67 6.63 -8.85 10.37
C PRO A 67 5.96 -9.59 9.21
N GLN A 68 4.80 -10.18 9.46
CA GLN A 68 3.99 -10.83 8.43
C GLN A 68 3.10 -9.78 7.75
N ILE A 69 3.52 -9.21 6.62
CA ILE A 69 2.75 -8.14 5.95
C ILE A 69 1.42 -8.70 5.40
N SER A 70 1.43 -9.95 4.94
CA SER A 70 0.26 -10.60 4.34
C SER A 70 -0.96 -10.66 5.27
N THR A 71 -0.76 -10.71 6.59
CA THR A 71 -1.89 -10.77 7.54
C THR A 71 -2.74 -9.50 7.45
N VAL A 72 -2.10 -8.34 7.35
CA VAL A 72 -2.78 -7.05 7.21
C VAL A 72 -3.40 -6.93 5.82
N MET A 73 -2.67 -7.29 4.77
CA MET A 73 -3.14 -7.13 3.38
C MET A 73 -4.35 -7.99 3.04
N TYR A 74 -4.55 -9.12 3.74
CA TYR A 74 -5.71 -10.00 3.55
C TYR A 74 -6.74 -9.94 4.68
N ASP A 75 -6.58 -9.07 5.67
CA ASP A 75 -7.58 -8.88 6.74
C ASP A 75 -8.83 -8.19 6.16
N GLU A 76 -9.97 -8.88 6.18
CA GLU A 76 -11.25 -8.35 5.68
C GLU A 76 -11.73 -7.11 6.45
N LYS A 77 -11.29 -6.91 7.69
CA LYS A 77 -11.62 -5.73 8.48
C LYS A 77 -10.87 -4.49 8.00
N ILE A 78 -9.68 -4.67 7.44
CA ILE A 78 -8.83 -3.60 6.91
C ILE A 78 -9.11 -3.40 5.42
N PHE A 79 -9.21 -4.50 4.67
CA PHE A 79 -9.49 -4.51 3.24
C PHE A 79 -10.70 -5.40 2.95
N PRO A 80 -11.92 -4.84 2.90
CA PRO A 80 -13.12 -5.60 2.52
C PRO A 80 -12.97 -6.21 1.14
N GLU A 81 -13.41 -7.47 0.99
CA GLU A 81 -13.21 -8.29 -0.22
C GLU A 81 -11.72 -8.34 -0.64
N PRO A 82 -10.81 -8.80 0.25
CA PRO A 82 -9.38 -8.59 0.12
C PRO A 82 -8.74 -9.30 -1.07
N TYR A 83 -9.41 -10.29 -1.64
CA TYR A 83 -8.95 -11.02 -2.83
C TYR A 83 -9.46 -10.43 -4.15
N LYS A 84 -10.38 -9.46 -4.10
CA LYS A 84 -10.84 -8.77 -5.31
C LYS A 84 -9.93 -7.59 -5.62
N PHE A 85 -9.56 -7.47 -6.89
CA PHE A 85 -8.87 -6.29 -7.41
C PHE A 85 -9.85 -5.11 -7.47
N LYS A 86 -9.76 -4.21 -6.48
CA LYS A 86 -10.64 -3.04 -6.34
C LYS A 86 -9.83 -1.76 -6.13
N PRO A 87 -9.28 -1.13 -7.19
CA PRO A 87 -8.52 0.13 -7.10
C PRO A 87 -9.25 1.23 -6.32
N GLU A 88 -10.57 1.26 -6.39
CA GLU A 88 -11.44 2.27 -5.80
C GLU A 88 -11.27 2.39 -4.28
N ARG A 89 -10.75 1.35 -3.60
CA ARG A 89 -10.45 1.41 -2.16
C ARG A 89 -9.34 2.41 -1.79
N HIS A 90 -8.50 2.78 -2.77
CA HIS A 90 -7.42 3.75 -2.59
C HIS A 90 -7.86 5.17 -2.98
N LEU A 91 -9.16 5.38 -3.21
CA LEU A 91 -9.76 6.67 -3.54
C LEU A 91 -10.68 7.14 -2.41
N ASN A 92 -10.64 8.44 -2.13
CA ASN A 92 -11.63 9.11 -1.31
C ASN A 92 -12.95 9.30 -2.08
N PRO A 93 -14.07 9.61 -1.40
CA PRO A 93 -15.35 9.85 -2.07
C PRO A 93 -15.34 10.99 -3.11
N ASP A 94 -14.42 11.95 -2.97
CA ASP A 94 -14.22 13.06 -3.91
C ASP A 94 -13.33 12.69 -5.12
N GLY A 95 -12.85 11.44 -5.18
CA GLY A 95 -11.98 10.93 -6.24
C GLY A 95 -10.50 11.22 -6.04
N SER A 96 -10.09 11.87 -4.95
CA SER A 96 -8.68 12.06 -4.59
C SER A 96 -8.06 10.78 -4.03
N ILE A 97 -6.73 10.67 -4.05
CA ILE A 97 -6.05 9.48 -3.49
C ILE A 97 -6.12 9.48 -1.96
N VAL A 98 -6.36 8.31 -1.37
CA VAL A 98 -6.29 8.15 0.09
C VAL A 98 -4.87 8.50 0.54
N SER A 99 -4.77 9.54 1.38
CA SER A 99 -3.51 9.93 1.97
C SER A 99 -3.18 8.96 3.10
N ILE A 100 -2.15 8.15 2.92
CA ILE A 100 -1.60 7.37 4.03
C ILE A 100 -0.85 8.38 4.90
N VAL A 101 -1.40 8.69 6.06
CA VAL A 101 -0.72 9.53 7.05
C VAL A 101 0.55 8.77 7.46
N GLN A 102 1.71 9.24 7.01
CA GLN A 102 3.00 8.79 7.53
C GLN A 102 3.16 9.42 8.92
N TYR A 103 3.13 8.58 9.95
CA TYR A 103 3.54 8.93 11.31
C TYR A 103 5.06 9.04 11.40
#